data_AF-A0A256YLM0-F1
#
_entry.id   AF-A0A256YLM0-F1
#
_cell.length_a   1.000
_cell.length_b   1.000
_cell.length_c   1.000
_cell.angle_alpha   90.00
_cell.angle_beta   90.00
_cell.angle_gamma   90.00
#
_symmetry.space_group_name_H-M   'P 1'
#
loop_
_entity.id
_entity.type
_entity.pdbx_description
1 polymer ?
#
loop_
_entity_poly.entity_id
_entity_poly.type
_entity_poly.pdbx_seq_one_letter_code
_entity_poly.pdbx_strand_id
1 'polypeptide(L)'
;MLRTPCEIILWGFLPALRKELVKAMIKKGVKRKEIAKIFGLSEAAICQYLKSKRGTDFKFTQKAKKQIEKAAERMVNLRGKEVINEICELCLILRKGRSFCKQHKLLCLRKRN
;
A
#
# COMPACT_ATOMS: atom_id res chain seq x y z
N MET A 1 -6.46 20.26 -11.95
CA MET A 1 -5.87 20.43 -10.60
C MET A 1 -4.47 19.86 -10.59
N LEU A 2 -3.48 20.70 -10.29
CA LEU A 2 -2.10 20.28 -10.06
C LEU A 2 -2.08 19.37 -8.82
N ARG A 3 -1.39 18.23 -8.86
CA ARG A 3 -1.15 17.41 -7.66
C ARG A 3 0.32 17.45 -7.34
N THR A 4 0.64 17.92 -6.15
CA THR A 4 2.00 17.85 -5.62
C THR A 4 2.44 16.38 -5.49
N PRO A 5 3.74 16.11 -5.52
CA PRO A 5 4.26 14.76 -5.26
C PRO A 5 3.71 14.19 -3.94
N CYS A 6 3.61 15.02 -2.89
CA CYS A 6 3.07 14.63 -1.59
C CYS A 6 1.60 14.17 -1.68
N GLU A 7 0.75 14.89 -2.43
CA GLU A 7 -0.64 14.50 -2.63
C GLU A 7 -0.76 13.22 -3.46
N ILE A 8 0.12 12.99 -4.45
CA ILE A 8 0.15 11.72 -5.19
C ILE A 8 0.45 10.56 -4.25
N ILE A 9 1.36 10.76 -3.30
CA ILE A 9 1.69 9.74 -2.30
C ILE A 9 0.50 9.47 -1.39
N LEU A 10 -0.10 10.53 -0.85
CA LEU A 10 -1.20 10.44 0.11
C LEU A 10 -2.48 9.84 -0.50
N TRP A 11 -2.84 10.23 -1.72
CA TRP A 11 -4.09 9.84 -2.36
C TRP A 11 -3.96 8.62 -3.28
N GLY A 12 -2.73 8.32 -3.73
CA GLY A 12 -2.42 7.22 -4.63
C GLY A 12 -1.66 6.10 -3.94
N PHE A 13 -0.40 6.35 -3.61
CA PHE A 13 0.53 5.32 -3.14
C PHE A 13 0.10 4.66 -1.82
N LEU A 14 -0.12 5.45 -0.76
CA LEU A 14 -0.38 4.90 0.58
C LEU A 14 -1.69 4.09 0.62
N PRO A 15 -2.81 4.56 0.02
CA PRO A 15 -4.03 3.75 -0.05
C PRO A 15 -3.84 2.46 -0.86
N ALA A 16 -3.10 2.51 -1.97
CA ALA A 16 -2.83 1.34 -2.78
C ALA A 16 -1.94 0.33 -2.04
N LEU A 17 -0.91 0.79 -1.34
CA LEU A 17 -0.01 -0.05 -0.57
C LEU A 17 -0.77 -0.81 0.52
N ARG A 18 -1.57 -0.11 1.32
CA ARG A 18 -2.40 -0.72 2.37
C ARG A 18 -3.37 -1.75 1.80
N LYS A 19 -4.00 -1.44 0.68
CA LYS A 19 -4.90 -2.37 -0.02
C LYS A 19 -4.19 -3.65 -0.47
N GLU A 20 -3.00 -3.52 -1.06
CA GLU A 20 -2.25 -4.69 -1.54
C GLU A 20 -1.69 -5.54 -0.39
N LEU A 21 -1.27 -4.92 0.72
CA LEU A 21 -0.90 -5.65 1.94
C LEU A 21 -2.07 -6.48 2.49
N VAL A 22 -3.26 -5.87 2.63
CA VAL A 22 -4.46 -6.59 3.09
C VAL A 22 -4.82 -7.73 2.14
N LYS A 23 -4.79 -7.49 0.82
CA LYS A 23 -5.06 -8.55 -0.16
C LYS A 23 -4.07 -9.71 -0.06
N ALA A 24 -2.78 -9.41 0.10
CA ALA A 24 -1.74 -10.44 0.23
C ALA A 24 -1.98 -11.31 1.47
N MET A 25 -2.33 -10.71 2.61
CA MET A 25 -2.67 -11.45 3.84
C MET A 25 -3.94 -12.31 3.66
N ILE A 26 -5.00 -11.78 3.04
CA ILE A 26 -6.23 -12.54 2.79
C ILE A 26 -5.96 -13.73 1.85
N LYS A 27 -5.16 -13.54 0.80
CA LYS A 27 -4.77 -14.61 -0.13
C LYS A 27 -4.02 -15.75 0.58
N LYS A 28 -3.37 -15.46 1.71
CA LYS A 28 -2.68 -16.43 2.57
C LYS A 28 -3.59 -17.02 3.66
N GLY A 29 -4.88 -16.71 3.65
CA GLY A 29 -5.87 -17.25 4.59
C GLY A 29 -6.01 -16.47 5.90
N VAL A 30 -5.36 -15.30 6.04
CA VAL A 30 -5.49 -14.49 7.26
C VAL A 30 -6.88 -13.84 7.29
N LYS A 31 -7.62 -14.07 8.38
CA LYS A 31 -8.96 -13.51 8.59
C LYS A 31 -8.88 -11.99 8.77
N ARG A 32 -9.87 -11.25 8.25
CA ARG A 32 -9.93 -9.78 8.33
C ARG A 32 -9.83 -9.23 9.75
N LYS A 33 -10.46 -9.90 10.72
CA LYS A 33 -10.35 -9.58 12.15
C LYS A 33 -8.91 -9.62 12.67
N GLU A 34 -8.11 -10.59 12.23
CA GLU A 34 -6.69 -10.68 12.61
C GLU A 34 -5.84 -9.63 11.89
N ILE A 35 -6.13 -9.34 10.62
CA ILE A 35 -5.49 -8.24 9.89
C ILE A 35 -5.77 -6.91 10.60
N ALA A 36 -7.00 -6.69 11.07
CA ALA A 36 -7.37 -5.49 11.82
C ALA A 36 -6.51 -5.34 13.09
N LYS A 37 -6.28 -6.43 13.83
CA LYS A 37 -5.38 -6.45 14.99
C LYS A 37 -3.92 -6.15 14.61
N ILE A 38 -3.41 -6.74 13.52
CA ILE A 38 -2.05 -6.48 13.03
C ILE A 38 -1.85 -4.99 12.74
N PHE A 39 -2.82 -4.37 12.05
CA PHE A 39 -2.76 -2.95 11.69
C PHE A 39 -3.13 -2.00 12.86
N GLY A 40 -3.66 -2.51 13.97
CA GLY A 40 -4.19 -1.67 15.05
C GLY A 40 -5.42 -0.85 14.62
N LEU A 41 -6.25 -1.40 13.74
CA LEU A 41 -7.42 -0.74 13.16
C LEU A 41 -8.69 -1.56 13.40
N SER A 42 -9.85 -0.99 13.05
CA SER A 42 -11.12 -1.73 13.03
C SER A 42 -11.24 -2.62 11.79
N GLU A 43 -12.02 -3.71 11.89
CA GLU A 43 -12.32 -4.56 10.74
C GLU A 43 -13.05 -3.81 9.62
N ALA A 44 -13.84 -2.79 9.98
CA ALA A 44 -14.47 -1.87 9.04
C ALA A 44 -13.43 -1.10 8.20
N ALA A 45 -12.34 -0.63 8.80
CA ALA A 45 -11.25 0.04 8.08
C ALA A 45 -10.57 -0.90 7.06
N ILE A 46 -10.37 -2.17 7.43
CA ILE A 46 -9.83 -3.19 6.52
C ILE A 46 -10.78 -3.45 5.34
N CYS A 47 -12.09 -3.56 5.61
CA CYS A 47 -13.09 -3.68 4.56
C CYS A 47 -13.10 -2.46 3.62
N GLN A 48 -12.94 -1.25 4.18
CA GLN A 48 -12.82 -0.03 3.38
C GLN A 48 -11.57 -0.03 2.49
N TYR A 49 -10.42 -0.56 2.94
CA TYR A 49 -9.23 -0.66 2.08
C TYR A 49 -9.49 -1.51 0.83
N LEU A 50 -10.28 -2.57 0.95
CA LEU A 50 -10.66 -3.43 -0.18
C LEU A 50 -11.64 -2.72 -1.13
N LYS A 51 -12.61 -1.99 -0.58
CA LYS A 51 -13.68 -1.30 -1.34
C LYS A 51 -13.29 0.07 -1.91
N SER A 52 -12.25 0.72 -1.35
CA SER A 52 -11.95 2.12 -1.66
C SER A 52 -11.53 2.34 -3.12
N LYS A 53 -12.05 3.45 -3.68
CA LYS A 53 -11.65 4.02 -4.98
C LYS A 53 -10.31 4.78 -4.90
N ARG A 54 -9.81 5.10 -3.69
CA ARG A 54 -8.49 5.76 -3.55
C ARG A 54 -7.38 4.76 -3.86
N GLY A 55 -6.33 5.23 -4.54
CA GLY A 55 -5.20 4.39 -4.94
C GLY A 55 -5.49 3.38 -6.06
N THR A 56 -6.69 3.33 -6.65
CA THR A 56 -6.99 2.39 -7.76
C THR A 56 -6.14 2.64 -9.00
N ASP A 57 -5.78 3.90 -9.24
CA ASP A 57 -4.95 4.30 -10.38
C ASP A 57 -3.46 4.01 -10.15
N PHE A 58 -3.06 3.76 -8.90
CA PHE A 58 -1.68 3.44 -8.55
C PHE A 58 -1.42 1.95 -8.77
N LYS A 59 -0.55 1.63 -9.72
CA LYS A 59 -0.23 0.25 -10.10
C LYS A 59 1.20 -0.09 -9.69
N PHE A 60 1.34 -1.08 -8.80
CA PHE A 60 2.63 -1.66 -8.47
C PHE A 60 3.13 -2.57 -9.59
N THR A 61 4.42 -2.46 -9.89
CA THR A 61 5.11 -3.41 -10.79
C THR A 61 5.13 -4.81 -10.17
N GLN A 62 5.36 -5.84 -10.98
CA GLN A 62 5.41 -7.21 -10.47
C GLN A 62 6.52 -7.39 -9.42
N LYS A 63 7.67 -6.72 -9.60
CA LYS A 63 8.76 -6.70 -8.60
C LYS A 63 8.30 -6.07 -7.28
N ALA A 64 7.58 -4.95 -7.34
CA ALA A 64 7.03 -4.30 -6.15
C ALA A 64 5.98 -5.17 -5.45
N LYS A 65 5.08 -5.82 -6.20
CA LYS A 65 4.09 -6.75 -5.64
C LYS A 65 4.74 -7.90 -4.88
N LYS A 66 5.80 -8.51 -5.43
CA LYS A 66 6.56 -9.55 -4.71
C LYS A 66 7.15 -9.05 -3.38
N GLN A 67 7.61 -7.80 -3.31
CA GLN A 67 8.11 -7.22 -2.06
C GLN A 67 6.98 -6.98 -1.05
N ILE A 68 5.81 -6.52 -1.53
CA ILE A 68 4.61 -6.34 -0.72
C ILE A 68 4.12 -7.68 -0.15
N GLU A 69 4.08 -8.73 -0.97
CA GLU A 69 3.68 -10.08 -0.52
C GLU A 69 4.63 -10.60 0.57
N LYS A 70 5.95 -10.49 0.39
CA LYS A 70 6.94 -10.88 1.40
C LYS A 70 6.80 -10.10 2.70
N ALA A 71 6.57 -8.78 2.62
CA ALA A 71 6.34 -7.96 3.79
C ALA A 71 5.05 -8.36 4.52
N ALA A 72 3.97 -8.57 3.77
CA ALA A 72 2.69 -9.03 4.33
C ALA A 72 2.84 -10.37 5.07
N GLU A 73 3.62 -11.32 4.54
CA GLU A 73 3.93 -12.59 5.20
C GLU A 73 4.67 -12.37 6.53
N ARG A 74 5.71 -11.52 6.55
CA ARG A 74 6.42 -11.18 7.79
C ARG A 74 5.50 -10.57 8.83
N MET A 75 4.65 -9.62 8.41
CA MET A 75 3.73 -8.90 9.29
C MET A 75 2.70 -9.77 10.02
N VAL A 76 2.37 -10.97 9.52
CA VAL A 76 1.36 -11.86 10.15
C VAL A 76 1.70 -12.15 11.62
N ASN A 77 2.99 -12.29 11.92
CA ASN A 77 3.48 -12.63 13.26
C ASN A 77 3.96 -11.41 14.07
N LEU A 78 3.94 -10.20 13.49
CA LEU A 78 4.42 -8.98 14.14
C LEU A 78 3.28 -8.22 14.82
N ARG A 79 3.60 -7.45 15.87
CA ARG A 79 2.63 -6.57 16.53
C ARG A 79 3.23 -5.19 16.83
N GLY A 80 2.37 -4.20 17.04
CA GLY A 80 2.76 -2.85 17.46
C GLY A 80 3.86 -2.22 16.58
N LYS A 81 4.97 -1.82 17.20
CA LYS A 81 6.07 -1.09 16.54
C LYS A 81 6.74 -1.88 15.42
N GLU A 82 6.80 -3.20 15.52
CA GLU A 82 7.43 -4.05 14.50
C GLU A 82 6.67 -3.99 13.16
N VAL A 83 5.33 -3.95 13.23
CA VAL A 83 4.47 -3.77 12.05
C VAL A 83 4.72 -2.41 11.40
N ILE A 84 4.89 -1.36 12.20
CA ILE A 84 5.21 0.00 11.71
C ILE A 84 6.55 -0.02 10.99
N ASN A 85 7.58 -0.61 11.59
CA ASN A 85 8.92 -0.69 11.01
C ASN A 85 8.89 -1.41 9.65
N GLU A 86 8.22 -2.55 9.57
CA GLU A 86 8.09 -3.34 8.35
C GLU A 86 7.38 -2.54 7.23
N ILE A 87 6.30 -1.81 7.56
CA ILE A 87 5.62 -0.92 6.60
C ILE A 87 6.55 0.21 6.16
N CYS A 88 7.28 0.85 7.08
CA CYS A 88 8.19 1.95 6.79
C CYS A 88 9.37 1.51 5.89
N GLU A 89 9.97 0.36 6.17
CA GLU A 89 11.03 -0.23 5.34
C GLU A 89 10.52 -0.56 3.94
N LEU A 90 9.35 -1.18 3.84
CA LEU A 90 8.70 -1.45 2.56
C LEU A 90 8.45 -0.15 1.78
N CYS A 91 7.95 0.89 2.44
CA CYS A 91 7.75 2.21 1.83
C CYS A 91 9.07 2.77 1.26
N LEU A 92 10.18 2.67 2.00
CA LEU A 92 11.51 3.13 1.57
C LEU A 92 12.03 2.35 0.36
N ILE A 93 11.89 1.02 0.37
CA ILE A 93 12.30 0.14 -0.74
C ILE A 93 11.51 0.49 -2.01
N LEU A 94 10.19 0.61 -1.88
CA LEU A 94 9.31 0.94 -3.01
C LEU A 94 9.60 2.35 -3.56
N ARG A 95 10.03 3.28 -2.70
CA ARG A 95 10.44 4.64 -3.07
C ARG A 95 11.74 4.67 -3.87
N LYS A 96 12.75 3.92 -3.42
CA LYS A 96 14.05 3.81 -4.10
C LYS A 96 13.95 3.17 -5.49
N GLY A 97 12.99 2.27 -5.71
CA GLY A 97 12.81 1.55 -6.98
C GLY A 97 12.31 2.37 -8.19
N ARG A 98 12.34 3.71 -8.16
CA ARG A 98 11.75 4.64 -9.14
C ARG A 98 10.25 4.44 -9.45
N SER A 99 9.55 3.57 -8.72
CA SER A 99 8.11 3.32 -8.88
C SER A 99 7.31 4.61 -8.69
N PHE A 100 7.75 5.46 -7.77
CA PHE A 100 7.19 6.79 -7.52
C PHE A 100 7.52 7.78 -8.64
N CYS A 101 8.77 7.86 -9.10
CA CYS A 101 9.16 8.81 -10.15
C CYS A 101 8.42 8.56 -11.47
N LYS A 102 8.18 7.29 -11.83
CA LYS A 102 7.41 6.93 -13.04
C LYS A 102 5.93 7.32 -12.90
N GLN A 103 5.33 7.04 -11.75
CA GLN A 103 3.93 7.39 -11.47
C GLN A 103 3.71 8.91 -11.35
N HIS A 104 4.65 9.64 -10.73
CA HIS A 104 4.67 11.10 -10.69
C HIS A 104 4.70 11.70 -12.10
N LYS A 105 5.58 11.21 -12.98
CA LYS A 105 5.64 11.65 -14.39
C LYS A 105 4.33 11.35 -15.13
N LEU A 106 3.78 10.14 -14.99
CA LEU A 106 2.53 9.74 -15.65
C LEU A 106 1.31 10.53 -15.18
N LEU A 107 1.19 10.80 -13.87
CA LEU A 107 0.07 11.55 -13.30
C LEU A 107 0.17 13.05 -13.59
N CYS A 108 1.38 13.61 -13.71
CA CYS A 108 1.59 14.98 -14.16
C CYS A 108 1.36 15.16 -15.68
N LEU A 109 1.66 14.14 -16.50
CA LEU A 109 1.53 14.22 -17.96
C LEU A 109 0.12 13.87 -18.46
N ARG A 110 -0.64 13.02 -17.76
CA ARG A 110 -1.99 12.58 -18.19
C ARG A 110 -3.09 13.64 -18.12
N LYS A 111 -2.84 14.82 -17.54
CA LYS A 111 -3.86 15.88 -17.38
C LYS A 111 -3.53 17.18 -18.12
N ARG A 112 -2.66 17.12 -19.14
CA ARG A 112 -2.46 18.22 -20.11
C ARG A 112 -3.34 18.13 -21.35
N ASN A 113 -4.15 17.08 -21.48
CA ASN A 113 -5.21 16.95 -22.48
C ASN A 113 -6.56 16.91 -21.78
#